data_AF-A0A1Q3T9E3-F1
#
_entry.id   AF-A0A1Q3T9E3-F1
#
_cell.length_a   1.000
_cell.length_b   1.000
_cell.length_c   1.000
_cell.angle_alpha   90.00
_cell.angle_beta   90.00
_cell.angle_gamma   90.00
#
_symmetry.space_group_name_H-M   'P 1'
#
loop_
_entity.id
_entity.type
_entity.pdbx_description
1 polymer ?
#
loop_
_entity_poly.entity_id
_entity_poly.type
_entity_poly.pdbx_seq_one_letter_code
_entity_poly.pdbx_strand_id
1 'polypeptide(L)'
;MTSPAPRSRSPRARSPRRVDVRGWLGGIRLSGFMVIMLGLVVLAAFVLVPTVGTYLEQRQRIVALEQAVQVTEDQIAALETEKDRWQDPAYITTQARERLYYVRPGEVVYLVDNDLPDSAIPAEQAPVSDEVVQTTTDWMSQLVRSVTAAGLAKTAALPVIGVPDPDPSPSGSPVAP
;
A
#
# COMPACT_ATOMS: atom_id res chain seq x y z
N MET A 1 29.49 71.98 -51.41
CA MET A 1 30.20 70.73 -51.06
C MET A 1 30.92 70.96 -49.74
N THR A 2 30.37 70.48 -48.62
CA THR A 2 31.13 70.32 -47.37
C THR A 2 30.57 69.10 -46.66
N SER A 3 31.37 68.03 -46.58
CA SER A 3 31.01 66.75 -45.95
C SER A 3 31.72 66.64 -44.58
N PRO A 4 31.10 66.01 -43.56
CA PRO A 4 31.59 66.05 -42.18
C PRO A 4 32.55 64.89 -41.85
N ALA A 5 33.48 65.13 -40.91
CA ALA A 5 34.39 64.12 -40.37
C ALA A 5 33.76 63.35 -39.17
N PRO A 6 34.02 62.04 -39.00
CA PRO A 6 33.45 61.25 -37.93
C PRO A 6 34.25 61.37 -36.63
N ARG A 7 33.56 61.45 -35.49
CA ARG A 7 34.16 61.40 -34.15
C ARG A 7 34.08 59.97 -33.59
N SER A 8 35.22 59.35 -33.35
CA SER A 8 35.35 58.05 -32.68
C SER A 8 35.04 58.15 -31.19
N ARG A 9 34.09 57.36 -30.70
CA ARG A 9 33.81 57.14 -29.26
C ARG A 9 34.58 55.90 -28.77
N SER A 10 35.41 56.07 -27.75
CA SER A 10 36.07 54.95 -27.06
C SER A 10 35.09 54.21 -26.14
N PRO A 11 35.11 52.87 -26.06
CA PRO A 11 34.27 52.12 -25.15
C PRO A 11 34.86 52.16 -23.73
N ARG A 12 34.06 52.58 -22.75
CA ARG A 12 34.42 52.55 -21.33
C ARG A 12 34.30 51.10 -20.85
N ALA A 13 35.42 50.45 -20.54
CA ALA A 13 35.44 49.11 -19.96
C ALA A 13 34.73 49.12 -18.59
N ARG A 14 33.71 48.27 -18.43
CA ARG A 14 33.03 48.04 -17.15
C ARG A 14 33.84 47.02 -16.35
N SER A 15 34.44 47.46 -15.25
CA SER A 15 35.12 46.58 -14.30
C SER A 15 34.12 45.62 -13.66
N PRO A 16 34.38 44.30 -13.62
CA PRO A 16 33.52 43.37 -12.91
C PRO A 16 33.69 43.58 -11.40
N ARG A 17 32.60 43.91 -10.70
CA ARG A 17 32.56 43.86 -9.22
C ARG A 17 32.75 42.41 -8.80
N ARG A 18 33.95 42.05 -8.35
CA ARG A 18 34.18 40.78 -7.66
C ARG A 18 33.80 40.98 -6.20
N VAL A 19 32.91 40.13 -5.71
CA VAL A 19 32.50 40.11 -4.30
C VAL A 19 33.65 39.46 -3.52
N ASP A 20 34.26 40.20 -2.61
CA ASP A 20 35.38 39.73 -1.81
C ASP A 20 34.87 38.90 -0.63
N VAL A 21 34.94 37.58 -0.77
CA VAL A 21 34.47 36.59 0.21
C VAL A 21 35.42 36.52 1.42
N ARG A 22 36.67 36.98 1.30
CA ARG A 22 37.67 36.91 2.38
C ARG A 22 37.54 38.06 3.38
N GLY A 23 37.12 39.25 2.93
CA GLY A 23 36.75 40.34 3.83
C GLY A 23 35.48 40.04 4.67
N TRP A 24 34.61 39.18 4.15
CA TRP A 24 33.38 38.76 4.83
C TRP A 24 33.64 37.86 6.07
N LEU A 25 34.69 37.05 6.04
CA LEU A 25 35.04 36.12 7.13
C LEU A 25 35.70 36.81 8.34
N GLY A 26 36.25 38.02 8.18
CA GLY A 26 36.87 38.78 9.26
C GLY A 26 35.89 39.54 10.17
N GLY A 27 34.62 39.69 9.76
CA GLY A 27 33.60 40.51 10.42
C GLY A 27 32.59 39.73 11.27
N ILE A 28 32.96 38.54 11.77
CA ILE A 28 32.07 37.63 12.54
C ILE A 28 31.67 38.23 13.90
N ARG A 29 32.26 39.35 14.32
CA ARG A 29 31.90 40.05 15.56
C ARG A 29 30.94 41.19 15.24
N LEU A 30 29.67 40.85 15.02
CA LEU A 30 28.53 41.78 14.92
C LEU A 30 28.42 42.63 13.64
N SER A 31 28.69 42.06 12.47
CA SER A 31 28.37 42.70 11.18
C SER A 31 26.88 42.59 10.85
N GLY A 32 26.24 43.69 10.44
CA GLY A 32 24.83 43.70 9.98
C GLY A 32 24.54 42.72 8.84
N PHE A 33 25.56 42.28 8.11
CA PHE A 33 25.44 41.19 7.16
C PHE A 33 24.99 39.88 7.81
N MET A 34 25.49 39.55 9.00
CA MET A 34 25.13 38.31 9.71
C MET A 34 23.64 38.32 10.09
N VAL A 35 23.12 39.48 10.51
CA VAL A 35 21.70 39.67 10.82
C VAL A 35 20.84 39.46 9.56
N ILE A 36 21.26 40.02 8.42
CA ILE A 36 20.55 39.85 7.14
C ILE A 36 20.57 38.38 6.70
N MET A 37 21.70 37.69 6.83
CA MET A 37 21.85 36.28 6.45
C MET A 37 20.97 35.38 7.34
N LEU A 38 21.01 35.60 8.66
CA LEU A 38 20.15 34.89 9.60
C LEU A 38 18.66 35.14 9.30
N GLY A 39 18.30 36.39 9.01
CA GLY A 39 16.93 36.76 8.61
C GLY A 39 16.48 36.03 7.35
N LEU A 40 17.34 35.92 6.33
CA LEU A 40 17.05 35.16 5.11
C LEU A 40 16.86 33.67 5.37
N VAL A 41 17.68 33.05 6.24
CA VAL A 41 17.53 31.64 6.61
C VAL A 41 16.20 31.41 7.32
N VAL A 42 15.85 32.27 8.27
CA VAL A 42 14.57 32.17 8.99
C VAL A 42 13.39 32.36 8.05
N LEU A 43 13.46 33.33 7.12
CA LEU A 43 12.43 33.56 6.13
C LEU A 43 12.27 32.35 5.18
N ALA A 44 13.39 31.78 4.71
CA ALA A 44 13.37 30.58 3.88
C ALA A 44 12.76 29.38 4.63
N ALA A 45 13.13 29.17 5.88
CA ALA A 45 12.55 28.11 6.72
C ALA A 45 11.04 28.32 6.92
N PHE A 46 10.61 29.55 7.20
CA PHE A 46 9.19 29.88 7.39
C PHE A 46 8.34 29.60 6.14
N VAL A 47 8.91 29.79 4.94
CA VAL A 47 8.24 29.45 3.68
C VAL A 47 8.25 27.94 3.42
N LEU A 48 9.35 27.24 3.69
CA LEU A 48 9.49 25.81 3.39
C LEU A 48 8.71 24.90 4.35
N VAL A 49 8.69 25.18 5.65
CA VAL A 49 8.02 24.35 6.66
C VAL A 49 6.55 24.01 6.32
N PRO A 50 5.68 24.99 5.98
CA PRO A 50 4.30 24.68 5.61
C PRO A 50 4.20 23.86 4.31
N THR A 51 5.16 23.97 3.39
CA THR A 51 5.14 23.20 2.13
C THR A 51 5.45 21.72 2.31
N VAL A 52 6.25 21.36 3.33
CA VAL A 52 6.56 19.96 3.62
C VAL A 52 5.34 19.23 4.19
N GLY A 53 4.60 19.91 5.08
CA GLY A 53 3.36 19.37 5.64
C GLY A 53 2.29 19.11 4.58
N THR A 54 2.08 20.07 3.67
CA THR A 54 1.08 19.94 2.61
C THR A 54 1.45 18.88 1.57
N TYR A 55 2.74 18.70 1.27
CA TYR A 55 3.20 17.65 0.34
C TYR A 55 2.93 16.23 0.87
N LEU A 56 3.16 16.00 2.17
CA LEU A 56 2.86 14.72 2.81
C LEU A 56 1.35 14.43 2.85
N GLU A 57 0.55 15.45 3.15
CA GLU A 57 -0.91 15.34 3.15
C GLU A 57 -1.46 15.04 1.74
N GLN A 58 -0.90 15.68 0.70
CA GLN A 58 -1.25 15.40 -0.69
C GLN A 58 -0.94 13.95 -1.10
N ARG A 59 0.20 13.40 -0.66
CA ARG A 59 0.55 11.99 -0.93
C ARG A 59 -0.41 11.01 -0.28
N GLN A 60 -0.82 11.27 0.97
CA GLN A 60 -1.82 10.45 1.65
C GLN A 60 -3.18 10.51 0.96
N ARG A 61 -3.60 11.70 0.51
CA ARG A 61 -4.84 11.88 -0.24
C ARG A 61 -4.83 11.10 -1.56
N ILE A 62 -3.72 11.12 -2.31
CA ILE A 62 -3.59 10.37 -3.57
C ILE A 62 -3.78 8.86 -3.32
N VAL A 63 -3.07 8.30 -2.34
CA VAL A 63 -3.17 6.86 -2.01
C VAL A 63 -4.59 6.50 -1.55
N ALA A 64 -5.22 7.33 -0.72
CA ALA A 64 -6.58 7.11 -0.26
C ALA A 64 -7.60 7.20 -1.42
N LEU A 65 -7.42 8.13 -2.37
CA LEU A 65 -8.28 8.26 -3.54
C LEU A 65 -8.12 7.06 -4.49
N GLU A 66 -6.88 6.61 -4.74
CA GLU A 66 -6.61 5.43 -5.55
C GLU A 66 -7.27 4.17 -4.95
N GLN A 67 -7.19 3.99 -3.63
CA GLN A 67 -7.87 2.91 -2.93
C GLN A 67 -9.41 3.02 -3.03
N ALA A 68 -9.96 4.23 -2.92
CA ALA A 68 -11.40 4.45 -3.03
C ALA A 68 -11.93 4.14 -4.44
N VAL A 69 -11.15 4.46 -5.48
CA VAL A 69 -11.50 4.12 -6.88
C VAL A 69 -11.53 2.61 -7.07
N GLN A 70 -10.48 1.89 -6.63
CA GLN A 70 -10.43 0.42 -6.72
C GLN A 70 -11.62 -0.25 -6.01
N VAL A 71 -11.91 0.18 -4.78
CA VAL A 71 -13.05 -0.35 -4.00
C VAL A 71 -14.39 -0.07 -4.69
N THR A 72 -14.50 1.03 -5.42
CA THR A 72 -15.73 1.38 -6.17
C THR A 72 -15.85 0.55 -7.45
N GLU A 73 -14.75 0.35 -8.17
CA GLU A 73 -14.70 -0.51 -9.36
C GLU A 73 -15.06 -1.97 -9.01
N ASP A 74 -14.52 -2.51 -7.93
CA ASP A 74 -14.86 -3.86 -7.44
C ASP A 74 -16.34 -4.00 -7.08
N GLN A 75 -16.92 -2.97 -6.45
CA GLN A 75 -18.35 -2.95 -6.13
C GLN A 75 -19.23 -2.90 -7.39
N ILE A 76 -18.83 -2.11 -8.38
CA ILE A 76 -19.55 -2.06 -9.67
C ILE A 76 -19.49 -3.42 -10.35
N ALA A 77 -18.32 -4.05 -10.43
CA ALA A 77 -18.15 -5.37 -11.04
C ALA A 77 -18.98 -6.45 -10.30
N ALA A 78 -19.04 -6.40 -8.97
CA ALA A 78 -19.86 -7.30 -8.17
C ALA A 78 -21.37 -7.09 -8.43
N LEU A 79 -21.83 -5.84 -8.49
CA LEU A 79 -23.22 -5.48 -8.78
C LEU A 79 -23.62 -5.84 -10.21
N GLU A 80 -22.74 -5.66 -11.18
CA GLU A 80 -22.96 -6.09 -12.57
C GLU A 80 -23.09 -7.60 -12.66
N THR A 81 -22.19 -8.34 -12.00
CA THR A 81 -22.24 -9.81 -11.94
C THR A 81 -23.51 -10.31 -11.24
N GLU A 82 -23.95 -9.61 -10.20
CA GLU A 82 -25.22 -9.92 -9.53
C GLU A 82 -26.39 -9.64 -10.48
N LYS A 83 -26.43 -8.46 -11.11
CA LYS A 83 -27.47 -8.10 -12.09
C LYS A 83 -27.57 -9.10 -13.23
N ASP A 84 -26.46 -9.60 -13.75
CA ASP A 84 -26.45 -10.61 -14.82
C ASP A 84 -27.00 -11.95 -14.32
N ARG A 85 -26.69 -12.35 -13.08
CA ARG A 85 -27.31 -13.53 -12.45
C ARG A 85 -28.83 -13.36 -12.30
N TRP A 86 -29.30 -12.19 -11.88
CA TRP A 86 -30.74 -11.92 -11.77
C TRP A 86 -31.46 -11.82 -13.12
N GLN A 87 -30.75 -11.67 -14.24
CA GLN A 87 -31.35 -11.70 -15.58
C GLN A 87 -31.65 -13.12 -16.08
N ASP A 88 -31.02 -14.15 -15.49
CA ASP A 88 -31.26 -15.55 -15.86
C ASP A 88 -32.58 -16.07 -15.23
N PRO A 89 -33.57 -16.48 -16.05
CA PRO A 89 -34.82 -17.07 -15.56
C PRO A 89 -34.61 -18.31 -14.68
N ALA A 90 -33.57 -19.11 -14.94
CA ALA A 90 -33.27 -20.30 -14.14
C ALA A 90 -32.81 -19.93 -12.72
N TYR A 91 -32.05 -18.84 -12.58
CA TYR A 91 -31.62 -18.33 -11.29
C TYR A 91 -32.80 -17.80 -10.46
N ILE A 92 -33.68 -17.00 -11.09
CA ILE A 92 -34.90 -16.48 -10.43
C ILE A 92 -35.80 -17.62 -9.95
N THR A 93 -36.05 -18.61 -10.81
CA THR A 93 -36.94 -19.74 -10.46
C THR A 93 -36.38 -20.60 -9.33
N THR A 94 -35.06 -20.79 -9.28
CA THR A 94 -34.39 -21.51 -8.18
C THR A 94 -34.50 -20.72 -6.87
N GLN A 95 -34.17 -19.42 -6.87
CA GLN A 95 -34.28 -18.57 -5.68
C GLN A 95 -35.72 -18.43 -5.16
N ALA A 96 -36.68 -18.31 -6.07
CA ALA A 96 -38.11 -18.25 -5.73
C ALA A 96 -38.60 -19.56 -5.09
N ARG A 97 -38.09 -20.71 -5.53
CA ARG A 97 -38.44 -22.01 -4.94
C ARG A 97 -37.82 -22.19 -3.55
N GLU A 98 -36.54 -21.88 -3.39
CA GLU A 98 -35.82 -22.04 -2.12
C GLU A 98 -36.37 -21.12 -1.03
N ARG A 99 -36.71 -19.87 -1.36
CA ARG A 99 -37.13 -18.87 -0.38
C ARG A 99 -38.64 -18.73 -0.22
N LEU A 100 -39.39 -18.84 -1.32
CA LEU A 100 -40.81 -18.51 -1.37
C LEU A 100 -41.68 -19.73 -1.68
N TYR A 101 -41.09 -20.93 -1.83
CA TYR A 101 -41.80 -22.16 -2.18
C TYR A 101 -42.66 -22.03 -3.44
N TYR A 102 -42.28 -21.14 -4.37
CA TYR A 102 -43.00 -20.99 -5.63
C TYR A 102 -42.81 -22.20 -6.55
N VAL A 103 -43.88 -22.54 -7.24
CA VAL A 103 -43.97 -23.70 -8.13
C VAL A 103 -44.40 -23.28 -9.53
N ARG A 104 -44.00 -24.05 -10.53
CA ARG A 104 -44.51 -23.86 -11.89
C ARG A 104 -45.95 -24.37 -11.95
N PRO A 105 -46.83 -23.75 -12.78
CA PRO A 105 -48.17 -24.28 -13.01
C PRO A 105 -48.10 -25.75 -13.46
N GLY A 106 -48.72 -26.66 -12.71
CA GLY A 106 -48.73 -28.11 -12.98
C GLY A 106 -47.70 -28.95 -12.21
N GLU A 107 -46.89 -28.36 -11.34
CA GLU A 107 -45.92 -29.07 -10.50
C GLU A 107 -46.55 -29.49 -9.14
N VAL A 108 -46.36 -30.75 -8.72
CA VAL A 108 -46.92 -31.31 -7.48
C VAL A 108 -45.85 -31.30 -6.39
N VAL A 109 -46.06 -30.56 -5.29
CA VAL A 109 -45.12 -30.48 -4.17
C VAL A 109 -45.40 -31.60 -3.17
N TYR A 110 -44.38 -32.36 -2.81
CA TYR A 110 -44.42 -33.28 -1.68
C TYR A 110 -43.76 -32.60 -0.47
N LEU A 111 -44.55 -32.27 0.56
CA LEU A 111 -44.00 -31.97 1.87
C LEU A 111 -43.80 -33.30 2.60
N VAL A 112 -42.55 -33.59 2.97
CA VAL A 112 -42.26 -34.69 3.89
C VAL A 112 -42.50 -34.16 5.30
N ASP A 113 -43.67 -34.46 5.84
CA ASP A 113 -43.93 -34.30 7.26
C ASP A 113 -43.14 -35.39 7.99
N ASN A 114 -42.05 -35.01 8.65
CA ASN A 114 -41.25 -35.93 9.44
C ASN A 114 -41.99 -36.15 10.77
N ASP A 115 -42.98 -37.03 10.76
CA ASP A 115 -43.66 -37.54 11.97
C ASP A 115 -42.74 -38.55 12.70
N LEU A 116 -41.47 -38.16 12.89
CA LEU A 116 -40.49 -38.92 13.64
C LEU A 116 -40.77 -38.68 15.13
N PRO A 117 -40.84 -39.73 15.96
CA PRO A 117 -40.94 -39.55 17.40
C PRO A 117 -39.74 -38.74 17.91
N ASP A 118 -39.95 -37.84 18.87
CA ASP A 118 -38.93 -36.93 19.42
C ASP A 118 -37.59 -37.61 19.75
N SER A 119 -37.61 -38.91 20.07
CA SER A 119 -36.44 -39.76 20.29
C SER A 119 -35.51 -39.96 19.08
N ALA A 120 -35.97 -39.64 17.87
CA ALA A 120 -35.23 -39.83 16.61
C ALA A 120 -34.70 -38.51 16.02
N ILE A 121 -34.98 -37.37 16.66
CA ILE A 121 -34.44 -36.06 16.28
C ILE A 121 -33.06 -35.90 16.96
N PRO A 122 -31.96 -35.73 16.21
CA PRO A 122 -30.66 -35.43 16.81
C PRO A 122 -30.76 -34.15 17.65
N ALA A 123 -30.36 -34.21 18.91
CA ALA A 123 -30.39 -33.05 19.80
C ALA A 123 -29.58 -31.90 19.18
N GLU A 124 -30.23 -30.75 18.99
CA GLU A 124 -29.55 -29.51 18.63
C GLU A 124 -28.49 -29.18 19.68
N GLN A 125 -27.41 -28.54 19.22
CA GLN A 125 -26.23 -28.22 20.01
C GLN A 125 -26.64 -27.54 21.32
N ALA A 126 -26.13 -28.08 22.43
CA ALA A 126 -26.45 -27.59 23.77
C ALA A 126 -26.21 -26.07 23.87
N PRO A 127 -27.07 -25.34 24.62
CA PRO A 127 -26.95 -23.90 24.75
C PRO A 127 -25.55 -23.52 25.23
N VAL A 128 -24.94 -22.57 24.51
CA VAL A 128 -23.64 -21.99 24.86
C VAL A 128 -23.76 -21.42 26.27
N SER A 129 -22.91 -21.90 27.19
CA SER A 129 -22.92 -21.44 28.58
C SER A 129 -22.53 -19.96 28.66
N ASP A 130 -23.21 -19.19 29.52
CA ASP A 130 -22.92 -17.77 29.79
C ASP A 130 -21.56 -17.54 30.51
N GLU A 131 -20.82 -18.62 30.78
CA GLU A 131 -19.52 -18.57 31.42
C GLU A 131 -18.45 -18.16 30.40
N VAL A 132 -17.96 -16.93 30.54
CA VAL A 132 -16.86 -16.41 29.72
C VAL A 132 -15.56 -17.09 30.12
N VAL A 133 -15.18 -18.12 29.35
CA VAL A 133 -13.85 -18.73 29.45
C VAL A 133 -12.82 -17.72 28.93
N GLN A 134 -12.05 -17.11 29.83
CA GLN A 134 -10.91 -16.28 29.43
C GLN A 134 -9.86 -17.18 28.77
N THR A 135 -9.76 -17.10 27.45
CA THR A 135 -8.66 -17.70 26.72
C THR A 135 -7.36 -17.02 27.16
N THR A 136 -6.39 -17.81 27.63
CA THR A 136 -5.06 -17.34 28.09
C THR A 136 -4.23 -16.69 26.97
N THR A 137 -4.73 -16.71 25.74
CA THR A 137 -4.06 -16.19 24.55
C THR A 137 -4.54 -14.77 24.25
N ASP A 138 -3.79 -13.78 24.73
CA ASP A 138 -3.93 -12.40 24.28
C ASP A 138 -3.31 -12.24 22.87
N TRP A 139 -4.17 -12.34 21.85
CA TRP A 139 -3.79 -12.21 20.45
C TRP A 139 -3.14 -10.86 20.14
N MET A 140 -3.49 -9.79 20.88
CA MET A 140 -2.94 -8.45 20.68
C MET A 140 -1.48 -8.41 21.13
N SER A 141 -1.20 -8.99 22.30
CA SER A 141 0.17 -9.18 22.78
C SER A 141 1.00 -10.07 21.84
N GLN A 142 0.39 -11.09 21.24
CA GLN A 142 1.09 -11.96 20.27
C GLN A 142 1.42 -11.22 18.97
N LEU A 143 0.51 -10.38 18.46
CA LEU A 143 0.72 -9.57 17.27
C LEU A 143 1.85 -8.55 17.47
N VAL A 144 1.83 -7.82 18.60
CA VAL A 144 2.88 -6.84 18.90
C VAL A 144 4.25 -7.53 19.05
N ARG A 145 4.26 -8.72 19.67
CA ARG A 145 5.47 -9.54 19.79
C ARG A 145 5.98 -10.02 18.43
N SER A 146 5.11 -10.39 17.50
CA SER A 146 5.55 -10.85 16.17
C SER A 146 6.16 -9.70 15.35
N VAL A 147 5.58 -8.51 15.41
CA VAL A 147 6.13 -7.32 14.72
C VAL A 147 7.48 -6.92 15.29
N THR A 148 7.61 -6.89 16.61
CA THR A 148 8.88 -6.57 17.28
C THR A 148 9.94 -7.64 17.03
N ALA A 149 9.57 -8.93 17.08
CA ALA A 149 10.48 -10.02 16.76
C ALA A 149 10.95 -9.96 15.29
N ALA A 150 10.06 -9.66 14.35
CA ALA A 150 10.40 -9.52 12.93
C ALA A 150 11.30 -8.30 12.68
N GLY A 151 11.09 -7.18 13.38
CA GLY A 151 11.93 -5.98 13.28
C GLY A 151 13.33 -6.15 13.90
N LEU A 152 13.45 -7.01 14.92
CA LEU A 152 14.73 -7.35 15.57
C LEU A 152 15.44 -8.54 14.92
N ALA A 153 14.74 -9.33 14.10
CA ALA A 153 15.34 -10.44 13.39
C ALA A 153 16.41 -9.92 12.42
N LYS A 154 17.67 -10.22 12.73
CA LYS A 154 18.76 -10.13 11.76
C LYS A 154 18.40 -11.08 10.62
N THR A 155 18.22 -10.58 9.39
CA THR A 155 18.01 -11.41 8.20
C THR A 155 18.99 -12.58 8.22
N ALA A 156 18.48 -13.78 8.51
CA ALA A 156 19.25 -14.99 8.36
C ALA A 156 19.60 -15.11 6.88
N ALA A 157 20.89 -15.16 6.57
CA ALA A 157 21.35 -15.43 5.22
C ALA A 157 20.71 -16.73 4.75
N LEU A 158 20.22 -16.73 3.50
CA LEU A 158 19.59 -17.88 2.85
C LEU A 158 20.46 -19.14 3.06
N PRO A 159 19.87 -20.30 3.38
CA PRO A 159 20.63 -21.54 3.30
C PRO A 159 21.12 -21.68 1.86
N VAL A 160 22.44 -21.63 1.67
CA VAL A 160 23.05 -22.15 0.43
C VAL A 160 22.68 -23.61 0.39
N ILE A 161 21.70 -23.94 -0.44
CA ILE A 161 21.41 -25.30 -0.87
C ILE A 161 22.68 -25.73 -1.60
N GLY A 162 23.48 -26.56 -0.93
CA GLY A 162 24.65 -27.18 -1.53
C GLY A 162 24.21 -27.90 -2.79
N VAL A 163 24.76 -27.49 -3.94
CA VAL A 163 24.79 -28.33 -5.14
C VAL A 163 25.47 -29.62 -4.70
N PRO A 164 24.83 -30.80 -4.82
CA PRO A 164 25.52 -32.05 -4.57
C PRO A 164 26.68 -32.18 -5.57
N ASP A 165 27.86 -32.51 -5.06
CA ASP A 165 29.02 -32.90 -5.87
C ASP A 165 28.57 -33.95 -6.91
N PRO A 166 29.00 -33.86 -8.18
CA PRO A 166 28.77 -34.97 -9.10
C PRO A 166 29.57 -36.19 -8.61
N ASP A 167 28.86 -37.27 -8.27
CA ASP A 167 29.45 -38.57 -7.96
C ASP A 167 30.51 -38.96 -9.01
N PRO A 168 31.66 -39.53 -8.61
CA PRO A 168 32.59 -40.11 -9.55
C PRO A 168 31.92 -41.31 -10.23
N SER A 169 31.68 -41.21 -11.53
CA SER A 169 31.14 -42.30 -12.35
C SER A 169 32.05 -43.55 -12.23
N PRO A 170 31.50 -44.75 -12.01
CA PRO A 170 32.28 -45.98 -12.02
C PRO A 170 32.79 -46.25 -13.44
N SER A 171 34.11 -46.15 -13.62
CA SER A 171 34.81 -46.57 -14.82
C SER A 171 34.51 -48.03 -15.14
N GLY A 172 33.89 -48.26 -16.30
CA GLY A 172 33.60 -49.59 -16.83
C GLY A 172 34.88 -50.39 -17.10
N SER A 173 34.88 -51.64 -16.65
CA SER A 173 35.81 -52.68 -17.14
C SER A 173 35.23 -53.31 -18.40
N PRO A 174 35.98 -53.45 -19.50
CA PRO A 174 35.66 -54.37 -20.58
C PRO A 174 36.32 -55.74 -20.35
N VAL A 175 35.59 -56.74 -20.83
CA VAL A 175 35.81 -58.20 -20.77
C VAL A 175 36.97 -58.68 -21.67
N ALA A 176 37.86 -59.50 -21.08
CA ALA A 176 38.56 -60.73 -21.54
C ALA A 176 39.26 -60.78 -22.93
N PRO A 177 40.03 -61.82 -23.32
CA PRO A 177 40.05 -63.24 -22.88
C PRO A 177 41.00 -63.60 -21.73
#